data_AF-A0A351KG99-F1
#
_entry.id   AF-A0A351KG99-F1
#
_cell.length_a   1.000
_cell.length_b   1.000
_cell.length_c   1.000
_cell.angle_alpha   90.00
_cell.angle_beta   90.00
_cell.angle_gamma   90.00
#
_symmetry.space_group_name_H-M   'P 1'
#
loop_
_entity.id
_entity.type
_entity.pdbx_description
1 polymer ?
#
loop_
_entity_poly.entity_id
_entity_poly.type
_entity_poly.pdbx_seq_one_letter_code
_entity_poly.pdbx_strand_id
1 'polypeptide(L)' 'NNEYRTKMVEAGLRIAGTSPDNRLVEIVEIPNHKWFVGVQFHPEFKSRPNRPHPLFRDFIKASLNKDKKER' A
#
# COMPACT_ATOMS: atom_id res chain seq x y z
N ASN A 1 4.80 11.49 12.72
CA ASN A 1 6.18 11.77 13.19
C ASN A 1 7.11 11.71 11.99
N ASN A 2 7.44 12.87 11.41
CA ASN A 2 8.20 12.94 10.17
C ASN A 2 9.70 12.68 10.36
N GLU A 3 10.20 12.72 11.60
CA GLU A 3 11.60 12.45 11.93
C GLU A 3 11.98 10.99 11.64
N TYR A 4 11.01 10.07 11.68
CA TYR A 4 11.22 8.66 11.35
C TYR A 4 11.11 8.36 9.86
N ARG A 5 10.75 9.35 9.02
CA ARG A 5 10.54 9.15 7.57
C ARG A 5 11.77 8.53 6.91
N THR A 6 12.95 9.11 7.16
CA THR A 6 14.21 8.63 6.60
C THR A 6 14.55 7.23 7.08
N LYS A 7 14.45 6.97 8.39
CA LYS A 7 14.74 5.64 8.97
C LYS A 7 13.83 4.54 8.39
N MET A 8 12.55 4.84 8.18
CA MET A 8 11.61 3.89 7.57
C MET A 8 11.95 3.63 6.09
N VAL A 9 12.34 4.67 5.35
CA VAL A 9 12.74 4.54 3.94
C VAL A 9 14.02 3.73 3.79
N GLU A 10 15.02 3.99 4.64
CA GLU A 10 16.27 3.21 4.68
C GLU A 10 16.03 1.74 5.06
N ALA A 11 15.03 1.47 5.90
CA ALA A 11 14.61 0.11 6.24
C ALA A 11 13.79 -0.58 5.12
N GLY A 12 13.54 0.09 3.99
CA GLY A 12 12.91 -0.49 2.81
C GLY A 12 11.44 -0.11 2.58
N LEU A 13 10.86 0.77 3.40
CA LEU A 13 9.52 1.31 3.18
C LEU A 13 9.56 2.39 2.07
N ARG A 14 8.71 2.28 1.05
CA ARG A 14 8.52 3.34 0.07
C ARG A 14 7.33 4.21 0.47
N ILE A 15 7.51 5.53 0.41
CA ILE A 15 6.41 6.49 0.52
C ILE A 15 5.88 6.73 -0.90
N ALA A 16 4.71 6.17 -1.20
CA ALA A 16 4.10 6.19 -2.52
C ALA A 16 3.12 7.36 -2.71
N GLY A 17 2.64 7.94 -1.61
CA GLY A 17 1.70 9.06 -1.65
C GLY A 17 1.81 9.92 -0.41
N THR A 18 1.70 11.22 -0.63
CA THR A 18 1.65 12.24 0.43
C THR A 18 0.50 13.19 0.18
N SER A 19 0.12 13.93 1.21
CA SER A 19 -0.73 15.11 1.05
C SER A 19 -0.12 16.10 0.03
N PRO A 20 -0.92 16.97 -0.60
CA PRO A 20 -0.42 17.93 -1.60
C PRO A 20 0.70 18.85 -1.09
N ASP A 21 0.73 19.11 0.22
CA ASP A 21 1.78 19.89 0.89
C ASP A 21 3.00 19.05 1.33
N ASN A 22 3.03 17.76 0.98
CA ASN A 22 4.08 16.78 1.29
C ASN A 22 4.35 16.56 2.81
N ARG A 23 3.44 17.01 3.68
CA ARG A 23 3.61 16.91 5.14
C ARG A 23 3.14 15.59 5.71
N LEU A 24 2.06 15.04 5.18
CA LEU A 24 1.44 13.81 5.65
C LEU A 24 1.73 12.69 4.66
N VAL A 25 2.13 11.53 5.18
CA VAL A 25 2.25 10.30 4.40
C VAL A 25 0.86 9.67 4.33
N GLU A 26 0.35 9.48 3.12
CA GLU A 26 -0.99 8.94 2.87
C GLU A 26 -0.96 7.50 2.35
N ILE A 27 0.11 7.13 1.63
CA ILE A 27 0.26 5.81 1.00
C ILE A 27 1.72 5.34 1.16
N VAL A 28 1.88 4.10 1.61
CA VAL A 28 3.19 3.43 1.73
C VAL A 28 3.18 2.05 1.08
N GLU A 29 4.34 1.60 0.63
CA GLU A 29 4.53 0.30 0.00
C GLU A 29 5.84 -0.37 0.48
N ILE A 30 5.95 -1.69 0.36
CA ILE A 30 7.23 -2.39 0.48
C ILE A 30 7.54 -3.02 -0.88
N PRO A 31 8.46 -2.44 -1.68
CA PRO A 31 8.67 -2.88 -3.07
C PRO A 31 9.15 -4.33 -3.21
N ASN A 32 9.83 -4.87 -2.19
CA ASN A 32 10.32 -6.25 -2.19
C ASN A 32 9.29 -7.27 -1.65
N HIS A 33 8.06 -6.83 -1.39
CA HIS A 33 6.95 -7.70 -1.01
C HIS A 33 5.97 -7.81 -2.20
N LYS A 34 5.44 -9.01 -2.43
CA LYS A 34 4.54 -9.30 -3.57
C LYS A 34 3.38 -8.33 -3.69
N TRP A 35 2.79 -8.01 -2.55
CA TRP A 35 1.76 -6.98 -2.42
C TRP A 35 1.78 -6.44 -1.00
N PHE A 36 2.28 -5.23 -0.83
CA PHE A 36 2.23 -4.52 0.43
C PHE A 36 1.90 -3.06 0.13
N VAL A 37 0.68 -2.65 0.48
CA VAL A 37 0.21 -1.28 0.34
C VAL A 37 -0.54 -0.91 1.62
N GLY A 38 -0.10 0.17 2.28
CA GLY A 38 -0.80 0.76 3.42
C GLY A 38 -1.33 2.14 3.03
N VAL A 39 -2.55 2.45 3.44
CA VAL A 39 -3.18 3.76 3.22
C VAL A 39 -3.72 4.31 4.53
N GLN A 40 -3.65 5.64 4.71
CA GLN A 40 -4.19 6.30 5.88
C GLN A 40 -5.71 6.55 5.75
N PHE A 41 -6.18 6.84 4.55
CA PHE A 41 -7.60 7.04 4.26
C PHE A 41 -8.39 5.71 4.20
N HIS A 42 -9.72 5.83 4.13
CA HIS A 42 -10.68 4.73 4.09
C HIS A 42 -11.19 4.42 2.66
N PRO A 43 -10.49 3.60 1.85
CA PRO A 43 -10.93 3.25 0.50
C PRO A 43 -12.25 2.45 0.45
N GLU A 44 -12.63 1.80 1.55
CA GLU A 44 -13.83 0.97 1.68
C GLU A 44 -15.11 1.77 1.42
N PHE A 45 -15.17 3.03 1.88
CA PHE A 45 -16.36 3.87 1.68
C PHE A 45 -16.58 4.23 0.21
N LYS A 46 -15.54 4.14 -0.63
CA LYS A 46 -15.62 4.38 -2.07
C LYS A 46 -15.80 3.11 -2.90
N SER A 47 -15.69 1.93 -2.29
CA SER A 47 -15.91 0.64 -2.96
C SER A 47 -17.40 0.38 -3.20
N ARG A 48 -17.77 -0.27 -4.31
CA ARG A 48 -19.14 -0.71 -4.63
C ARG A 48 -19.13 -2.14 -5.17
N PRO A 49 -20.21 -2.93 -5.03
CA PRO A 49 -20.24 -4.31 -5.51
C PRO A 49 -19.92 -4.47 -7.00
N ASN A 50 -20.41 -3.56 -7.85
CA ASN A 50 -20.16 -3.55 -9.29
C ASN A 50 -18.93 -2.72 -9.70
N ARG A 51 -18.28 -2.04 -8.76
CA ARG A 51 -17.09 -1.20 -8.97
C ARG A 51 -16.20 -1.26 -7.73
N PRO A 52 -15.51 -2.40 -7.50
CA PRO A 52 -14.65 -2.54 -6.33
C PRO A 52 -13.50 -1.54 -6.40
N HIS A 53 -13.12 -0.98 -5.26
CA HIS A 53 -11.97 -0.09 -5.20
C HIS A 53 -10.69 -0.84 -5.63
N PRO A 54 -9.79 -0.22 -6.44
CA PRO A 54 -8.60 -0.89 -6.96
C PRO A 54 -7.75 -1.58 -5.90
N LEU A 55 -7.52 -0.94 -4.75
CA LEU A 55 -6.74 -1.52 -3.65
C LEU A 55 -7.27 -2.89 -3.19
N PHE A 56 -8.58 -3.08 -3.07
CA PHE A 56 -9.14 -4.38 -2.66
C PHE A 56 -9.11 -5.39 -3.80
N ARG A 57 -9.49 -4.97 -5.01
CA ARG A 57 -9.47 -5.83 -6.20
C ARG A 57 -8.07 -6.39 -6.43
N ASP A 58 -7.07 -5.53 -6.36
CA ASP A 58 -5.69 -5.88 -6.69
C ASP A 58 -5.01 -6.63 -5.52
N PHE A 59 -5.38 -6.34 -4.26
CA PHE A 59 -5.00 -7.18 -3.11
C PHE A 59 -5.49 -8.63 -3.25
N ILE A 60 -6.77 -8.83 -3.58
CA ILE A 60 -7.32 -10.17 -3.80
C ILE A 60 -6.62 -10.84 -4.98
N LYS A 61 -6.43 -10.13 -6.09
CA LYS A 61 -5.70 -10.65 -7.26
C LYS A 61 -4.29 -11.09 -6.90
N ALA A 62 -3.56 -10.29 -6.13
CA ALA A 62 -2.22 -10.63 -5.67
C ALA A 62 -2.21 -11.85 -4.72
N SER A 63 -3.26 -12.01 -3.92
CA SER A 63 -3.41 -13.16 -2.99
C SER A 63 -3.74 -14.47 -3.71
N LEU A 64 -4.44 -14.41 -4.84
CA LEU A 64 -4.78 -15.58 -5.66
C LEU A 64 -3.57 -16.11 -6.45
N ASN A 65 -2.61 -15.23 -6.75
CA ASN A 65 -1.34 -15.67 -7.31
C ASN A 65 -0.62 -16.45 -6.21
N LYS A 66 -0.64 -17.78 -6.27
CA LYS A 66 0.26 -18.60 -5.45
C LYS A 66 1.68 -18.35 -5.95
N ASP A 67 2.55 -17.86 -5.08
CA ASP A 67 3.98 -17.96 -5.38
C ASP A 67 4.28 -19.44 -5.50
N LYS A 68 4.86 -19.86 -6.63
CA LYS A 68 5.55 -21.16 -6.73
C LYS A 68 6.86 -21.12 -5.93
N LYS A 69 6.85 -20.54 -4.72
CA LYS A 69 7.96 -20.63 -3.79
C LYS A 69 7.76 -21.93 -3.01
N GLU A 70 8.60 -22.88 -3.40
CA GLU A 70 8.97 -24.15 -2.76
C GLU A 70 8.29 -24.41 -1.41
N ARG A 71 7.54 -25.52 -1.37
CA ARG A 71 7.41 -26.32 -0.15
C ARG A 71 8.72 -27.05 0.09
#